data_AF-A0A356FF87-F1
#
_entry.id   AF-A0A356FF87-F1
#
_cell.length_a   1.000
_cell.length_b   1.000
_cell.length_c   1.000
_cell.angle_alpha   90.00
_cell.angle_beta   90.00
_cell.angle_gamma   90.00
#
_symmetry.space_group_name_H-M   'P 1'
#
loop_
_entity.id
_entity.type
_entity.pdbx_description
1 polymer ?
#
loop_
_entity_poly.entity_id
_entity_poly.type
_entity_poly.pdbx_seq_one_letter_code
_entity_poly.pdbx_strand_id
1 'polypeptide(L)'
;VHAGDNAHGDVPVSWELGKLYGDSKNFSLWQVEGGKEKPVAVQLDPDARRVHWIVSGMKAGSSRNYRLLPASERKAVAVPGKGVECVNDGKNLLFTIAGKKIIRYNHAVVKPPGKPDPAYDRGGYIHPVWTPSGKLLTNDFPPNHKHHHGIWFPWTNTEFEGRHVDFWNSGKKEGRIEVVKLDGFGGGPVFGWFSVRHRFLDLTAPGGAKPALDETWKVKVYAIGDHFLFDLDSTQKCSGESPLKLNKYRYGGLGFRGSHEWEGPNAFYLTSEGKTRKDGHHTAARWCEIYGKLEGASAGISILCHPKNFRAPQNMRIHPSEPFFNFAPCQNGDFSIDPGKDYVSRYRFYVHDGEPDAKVSDGLWADYASVPKIELRKD
;
A
#
# COMPACT_ATOMS: atom_id res chain seq x y z
N VAL A 1 -7.46 -22.48 -10.53
CA VAL A 1 -6.59 -21.29 -10.70
C VAL A 1 -5.64 -21.57 -11.83
N HIS A 2 -5.57 -20.70 -12.82
CA HIS A 2 -4.76 -20.84 -14.03
C HIS A 2 -3.68 -19.75 -14.03
N ALA A 3 -2.42 -20.14 -14.24
CA ALA A 3 -1.30 -19.21 -14.36
C ALA A 3 -1.33 -18.38 -15.65
N GLY A 4 -2.05 -18.85 -16.68
CA GLY A 4 -1.96 -18.23 -18.00
C GLY A 4 -0.53 -18.32 -18.55
N ASP A 5 -0.10 -17.30 -19.29
CA ASP A 5 1.17 -17.35 -20.03
C ASP A 5 2.42 -17.06 -19.19
N ASN A 6 2.24 -16.61 -17.93
CA ASN A 6 3.33 -16.20 -17.07
C ASN A 6 3.53 -17.18 -15.91
N ALA A 7 4.79 -17.31 -15.47
CA ALA A 7 5.08 -17.93 -14.18
C ALA A 7 4.79 -16.93 -13.05
N HIS A 8 4.44 -17.45 -11.88
CA HIS A 8 4.05 -16.67 -10.72
C HIS A 8 4.81 -17.12 -9.48
N GLY A 9 5.17 -16.18 -8.62
CA GLY A 9 5.69 -16.46 -7.28
C GLY A 9 4.58 -16.82 -6.30
N ASP A 10 4.71 -16.37 -5.06
CA ASP A 10 3.63 -16.43 -4.08
C ASP A 10 2.63 -15.29 -4.31
N VAL A 11 1.45 -15.64 -4.82
CA VAL A 11 0.44 -14.65 -5.24
C VAL A 11 -0.76 -14.66 -4.31
N PRO A 12 -1.06 -13.54 -3.63
CA PRO A 12 -2.36 -13.37 -2.99
C PRO A 12 -3.46 -13.33 -4.03
N VAL A 13 -4.43 -14.24 -3.92
CA VAL A 13 -5.60 -14.29 -4.79
C VAL A 13 -6.87 -14.22 -3.96
N SER A 14 -7.98 -13.85 -4.61
CA SER A 14 -9.28 -13.84 -3.96
C SER A 14 -10.40 -14.29 -4.87
N TRP A 15 -11.45 -14.85 -4.26
CA TRP A 15 -12.64 -15.31 -4.93
C TRP A 15 -13.89 -14.77 -4.27
N GLU A 16 -14.86 -14.32 -5.07
CA GLU A 16 -16.15 -13.86 -4.59
C GLU A 16 -17.06 -15.04 -4.27
N LEU A 17 -17.52 -15.09 -3.03
CA LEU A 17 -18.44 -16.12 -2.58
C LEU A 17 -19.84 -15.80 -3.11
N GLY A 18 -20.32 -16.63 -4.03
CA GLY A 18 -21.69 -16.58 -4.48
C GLY A 18 -22.69 -17.11 -3.44
N LYS A 19 -23.98 -17.07 -3.80
CA LYS A 19 -25.09 -17.54 -2.96
C LYS A 19 -24.94 -18.97 -2.44
N LEU A 20 -24.18 -19.82 -3.14
CA LEU A 20 -23.88 -21.21 -2.75
C LEU A 20 -23.33 -21.31 -1.32
N TYR A 21 -22.57 -20.32 -0.87
CA TYR A 21 -21.93 -20.34 0.45
C TYR A 21 -22.78 -19.69 1.56
N GLY A 22 -24.00 -19.23 1.23
CA GLY A 22 -24.95 -18.61 2.17
C GLY A 22 -24.30 -17.52 3.03
N ASP A 23 -24.53 -17.59 4.33
CA ASP A 23 -23.95 -16.68 5.35
C ASP A 23 -22.72 -17.24 6.07
N SER A 24 -22.16 -18.36 5.60
CA SER A 24 -20.98 -19.01 6.18
C SER A 24 -19.84 -18.01 6.40
N LYS A 25 -19.33 -17.93 7.64
CA LYS A 25 -18.24 -17.00 8.00
C LYS A 25 -16.87 -17.68 8.07
N ASN A 26 -16.85 -19.01 8.11
CA ASN A 26 -15.65 -19.81 8.24
C ASN A 26 -15.57 -20.83 7.10
N PHE A 27 -14.38 -21.01 6.56
CA PHE A 27 -14.14 -21.85 5.39
C PHE A 27 -12.91 -22.74 5.59
N SER A 28 -12.89 -23.88 4.91
CA SER A 28 -11.68 -24.67 4.70
C SER A 28 -11.34 -24.69 3.21
N LEU A 29 -10.05 -24.67 2.89
CA LEU A 29 -9.55 -24.70 1.53
C LEU A 29 -8.52 -25.82 1.39
N TRP A 30 -8.64 -26.57 0.31
CA TRP A 30 -7.81 -27.75 0.06
C TRP A 30 -7.28 -27.70 -1.36
N GLN A 31 -5.95 -27.68 -1.53
CA GLN A 31 -5.33 -27.90 -2.84
C GLN A 31 -5.51 -29.35 -3.23
N VAL A 32 -5.97 -29.60 -4.47
CA VAL A 32 -6.22 -30.94 -5.01
C VAL A 32 -5.18 -31.25 -6.10
N GLU A 33 -4.38 -32.29 -5.89
CA GLU A 33 -3.31 -32.71 -6.82
C GLU A 33 -3.15 -34.23 -6.81
N GLY A 34 -3.27 -34.88 -7.98
CA GLY A 34 -3.09 -36.34 -8.10
C GLY A 34 -4.00 -37.18 -7.20
N GLY A 35 -5.23 -36.72 -6.94
CA GLY A 35 -6.18 -37.36 -6.02
C GLY A 35 -5.88 -37.16 -4.52
N LYS A 36 -4.80 -36.43 -4.18
CA LYS A 36 -4.47 -36.05 -2.81
C LYS A 36 -4.92 -34.63 -2.54
N GLU A 37 -5.28 -34.36 -1.29
CA GLU A 37 -5.67 -33.04 -0.82
C GLU A 37 -4.72 -32.54 0.26
N LYS A 38 -4.27 -31.30 0.11
CA LYS A 38 -3.43 -30.60 1.09
C LYS A 38 -4.18 -29.37 1.61
N PRO A 39 -4.27 -29.15 2.94
CA PRO A 39 -4.93 -27.95 3.47
C PRO A 39 -4.16 -26.68 3.10
N VAL A 40 -4.89 -25.61 2.82
CA VAL A 40 -4.37 -24.29 2.45
C VAL A 40 -5.03 -23.23 3.32
N ALA A 41 -4.24 -22.25 3.78
CA ALA A 41 -4.76 -21.15 4.57
C ALA A 41 -5.77 -20.36 3.75
N VAL A 42 -6.92 -20.07 4.34
CA VAL A 42 -7.99 -19.27 3.72
C VAL A 42 -8.53 -18.28 4.74
N GLN A 43 -8.86 -17.09 4.26
CA GLN A 43 -9.36 -16.01 5.12
C GLN A 43 -10.49 -15.27 4.42
N LEU A 44 -11.60 -15.07 5.13
CA LEU A 44 -12.70 -14.22 4.67
C LEU A 44 -12.27 -12.75 4.77
N ASP A 45 -12.56 -11.98 3.71
CA ASP A 45 -12.41 -10.54 3.70
C ASP A 45 -13.44 -9.90 4.66
N PRO A 46 -13.02 -9.04 5.59
CA PRO A 46 -13.95 -8.37 6.50
C PRO A 46 -14.91 -7.41 5.78
N ASP A 47 -14.50 -6.86 4.65
CA ASP A 47 -15.20 -5.77 3.96
C ASP A 47 -15.94 -6.23 2.70
N ALA A 48 -15.74 -7.49 2.30
CA ALA A 48 -16.33 -8.04 1.09
C ALA A 48 -16.70 -9.49 1.28
N ARG A 49 -17.68 -9.98 0.52
CA ARG A 49 -18.03 -11.40 0.52
C ARG A 49 -17.05 -12.21 -0.32
N ARG A 50 -15.75 -12.12 0.01
CA ARG A 50 -14.64 -12.74 -0.73
C ARG A 50 -13.75 -13.52 0.21
N VAL A 51 -13.25 -14.68 -0.23
CA VAL A 51 -12.16 -15.38 0.46
C VAL A 51 -10.84 -15.09 -0.23
N HIS A 52 -9.77 -15.05 0.55
CA HIS A 52 -8.39 -14.89 0.10
C HIS A 52 -7.55 -16.09 0.51
N TRP A 53 -6.56 -16.42 -0.31
CA TRP A 53 -5.49 -17.36 -0.01
C TRP A 53 -4.25 -16.99 -0.83
N ILE A 54 -3.10 -17.59 -0.47
CA ILE A 54 -1.86 -17.45 -1.25
C ILE A 54 -1.71 -18.67 -2.14
N VAL A 55 -1.52 -18.44 -3.43
CA VAL A 55 -1.15 -19.48 -4.39
C VAL A 55 0.37 -19.50 -4.48
N SER A 56 1.01 -20.51 -3.90
CA SER A 56 2.47 -20.57 -3.88
C SER A 56 3.05 -21.12 -5.18
N GLY A 57 3.85 -20.33 -5.90
CA GLY A 57 4.66 -20.76 -7.05
C GLY A 57 3.89 -21.49 -8.16
N MET A 58 3.65 -20.83 -9.29
CA MET A 58 3.06 -21.47 -10.49
C MET A 58 3.98 -21.34 -11.70
N LYS A 59 4.11 -22.43 -12.46
CA LYS A 59 4.76 -22.38 -13.78
C LYS A 59 3.80 -21.78 -14.80
N ALA A 60 4.34 -21.10 -15.81
CA ALA A 60 3.57 -20.70 -16.99
C ALA A 60 2.78 -21.88 -17.57
N GLY A 61 1.54 -21.64 -17.99
CA GLY A 61 0.59 -22.63 -18.51
C GLY A 61 0.02 -23.61 -17.47
N SER A 62 0.55 -23.62 -16.23
CA SER A 62 0.09 -24.56 -15.21
C SER A 62 -1.26 -24.16 -14.60
N SER A 63 -1.91 -25.14 -13.98
CA SER A 63 -3.16 -24.94 -13.26
C SER A 63 -3.09 -25.62 -11.90
N ARG A 64 -3.75 -25.02 -10.92
CA ARG A 64 -3.89 -25.59 -9.58
C ARG A 64 -5.35 -25.59 -9.16
N ASN A 65 -5.82 -26.74 -8.70
CA ASN A 65 -7.19 -26.96 -8.29
C ASN A 65 -7.32 -26.80 -6.78
N TYR A 66 -8.43 -26.21 -6.35
CA TYR A 66 -8.75 -26.02 -4.96
C TYR A 66 -10.20 -26.40 -4.71
N ARG A 67 -10.47 -26.98 -3.54
CA ARG A 67 -11.81 -27.26 -3.02
C ARG A 67 -12.06 -26.35 -1.82
N LEU A 68 -13.05 -25.47 -1.94
CA LEU A 68 -13.50 -24.55 -0.91
C LEU A 68 -14.80 -25.06 -0.30
N LEU A 69 -14.85 -25.18 1.02
CA LEU A 69 -16.01 -25.71 1.75
C LEU A 69 -16.32 -24.82 2.96
N PRO A 70 -17.59 -24.64 3.34
CA PRO A 70 -17.92 -24.13 4.67
C PRO A 70 -17.27 -24.99 5.76
N ALA A 71 -16.78 -24.35 6.82
CA ALA A 71 -16.12 -25.06 7.93
C ALA A 71 -17.06 -26.03 8.68
N SER A 72 -18.38 -25.86 8.52
CA SER A 72 -19.42 -26.77 9.02
C SER A 72 -19.45 -28.10 8.27
N GLU A 73 -19.13 -28.12 6.98
CA GLU A 73 -19.06 -29.33 6.16
C GLU A 73 -17.70 -30.03 6.32
N ARG A 74 -16.63 -29.23 6.38
CA ARG A 74 -15.29 -29.74 6.63
C ARG A 74 -14.48 -28.74 7.43
N LYS A 75 -14.06 -29.18 8.62
CA LYS A 75 -13.27 -28.36 9.53
C LYS A 75 -12.01 -27.84 8.84
N ALA A 76 -11.70 -26.56 9.06
CA ALA A 76 -10.43 -26.00 8.68
C ALA A 76 -9.30 -26.71 9.45
N VAL A 77 -8.24 -27.06 8.75
CA VAL A 77 -7.02 -27.59 9.37
C VAL A 77 -6.03 -26.46 9.49
N ALA A 78 -5.41 -26.32 10.66
CA ALA A 78 -4.33 -25.38 10.86
C ALA A 78 -3.21 -25.70 9.86
N VAL A 79 -2.92 -24.74 8.98
CA VAL A 79 -1.84 -24.89 8.01
C VAL A 79 -0.54 -24.45 8.67
N PRO A 80 0.54 -25.25 8.63
CA PRO A 80 1.84 -24.84 9.11
C PRO A 80 2.30 -23.56 8.37
N GLY A 81 2.47 -22.48 9.13
CA GLY A 81 2.76 -21.16 8.59
C GLY A 81 2.46 -20.13 9.67
N LYS A 82 3.16 -19.00 9.65
CA LYS A 82 2.97 -17.93 10.64
C LYS A 82 2.11 -16.87 9.96
N GLY A 83 0.84 -16.81 10.34
CA GLY A 83 -0.09 -15.77 9.87
C GLY A 83 0.38 -14.38 10.27
N VAL A 84 -0.37 -13.37 9.86
CA VAL A 84 -0.10 -11.99 10.24
C VAL A 84 -0.78 -11.70 11.56
N GLU A 85 -0.04 -11.18 12.51
CA GLU A 85 -0.54 -10.62 13.76
C GLU A 85 -0.69 -9.10 13.61
N CYS A 86 -1.70 -8.54 14.28
CA CYS A 86 -1.95 -7.10 14.33
C CYS A 86 -2.21 -6.70 15.78
N VAL A 87 -1.40 -5.79 16.32
CA VAL A 87 -1.52 -5.29 17.69
C VAL A 87 -1.79 -3.80 17.65
N ASN A 88 -2.82 -3.36 18.36
CA ASN A 88 -3.14 -1.94 18.57
C ASN A 88 -2.77 -1.54 20.01
N ASP A 89 -1.87 -0.58 20.17
CA ASP A 89 -1.46 -0.05 21.48
C ASP A 89 -2.21 1.24 21.89
N GLY A 90 -3.27 1.58 21.15
CA GLY A 90 -4.02 2.83 21.32
C GLY A 90 -3.40 4.03 20.62
N LYS A 91 -2.21 3.89 20.00
CA LYS A 91 -1.55 4.95 19.23
C LYS A 91 -1.20 4.54 17.80
N ASN A 92 -0.90 3.26 17.62
CA ASN A 92 -0.52 2.69 16.34
C ASN A 92 -1.00 1.24 16.20
N LEU A 93 -0.97 0.76 14.96
CA LEU A 93 -1.15 -0.65 14.61
C LEU A 93 0.20 -1.22 14.17
N LEU A 94 0.69 -2.24 14.86
CA LEU A 94 1.89 -2.98 14.49
C LEU A 94 1.52 -4.31 13.85
N PHE A 95 2.05 -4.56 12.66
CA PHE A 95 1.91 -5.84 11.96
C PHE A 95 3.18 -6.66 12.06
N THR A 96 3.03 -7.94 12.42
CA THR A 96 4.13 -8.90 12.54
C THR A 96 3.80 -10.21 11.82
N ILE A 97 4.82 -10.85 11.27
CA ILE A 97 4.79 -12.27 10.89
C ILE A 97 5.91 -12.92 11.66
N ALA A 98 5.60 -13.97 12.42
CA ALA A 98 6.63 -14.72 13.14
C ALA A 98 7.44 -13.93 14.17
N GLY A 99 6.87 -12.87 14.74
CA GLY A 99 7.59 -11.92 15.59
C GLY A 99 8.47 -10.93 14.81
N LYS A 100 8.63 -11.08 13.50
CA LYS A 100 9.28 -10.08 12.64
C LYS A 100 8.30 -8.95 12.35
N LYS A 101 8.71 -7.71 12.62
CA LYS A 101 7.93 -6.50 12.33
C LYS A 101 7.93 -6.23 10.84
N ILE A 102 6.79 -5.74 10.31
CA ILE A 102 6.61 -5.48 8.89
C ILE A 102 6.34 -4.00 8.66
N ILE A 103 5.20 -3.53 9.15
CA ILE A 103 4.79 -2.14 9.07
C ILE A 103 4.13 -1.70 10.38
N ARG A 104 4.21 -0.40 10.65
CA ARG A 104 3.44 0.27 11.69
C ARG A 104 2.64 1.42 11.09
N TYR A 105 1.32 1.43 11.32
CA TYR A 105 0.48 2.58 10.99
C TYR A 105 0.25 3.43 12.23
N ASN A 106 0.69 4.69 12.21
CA ASN A 106 0.48 5.62 13.33
C ASN A 106 -0.86 6.30 13.13
N HIS A 107 -1.85 6.01 13.98
CA HIS A 107 -3.17 6.64 13.89
C HIS A 107 -3.30 7.83 14.84
N ALA A 108 -2.67 7.76 16.01
CA ALA A 108 -2.54 8.90 16.90
C ALA A 108 -1.52 9.92 16.38
N VAL A 109 -1.60 11.14 16.92
CA VAL A 109 -0.66 12.21 16.62
C VAL A 109 0.74 11.87 17.17
N VAL A 110 1.72 11.88 16.26
CA VAL A 110 3.15 11.81 16.54
C VAL A 110 3.72 13.22 16.44
N LYS A 111 4.50 13.60 17.46
CA LYS A 111 5.20 14.89 17.51
C LYS A 111 6.62 14.71 16.99
N PRO A 112 7.13 15.61 16.14
CA PRO A 112 8.50 15.49 15.68
C PRO A 112 9.48 15.78 16.84
N PRO A 113 10.71 15.23 16.77
CA PRO A 113 11.73 15.51 17.77
C PRO A 113 12.15 16.99 17.76
N GLY A 114 12.60 17.51 18.91
CA GLY A 114 13.21 18.85 19.01
C GLY A 114 12.24 20.03 19.16
N LYS A 115 11.00 19.79 19.63
CA LYS A 115 9.95 20.82 19.84
C LYS A 115 9.74 21.77 18.64
N PRO A 116 9.53 21.26 17.41
CA PRO A 116 9.22 22.13 16.27
C PRO A 116 7.81 22.71 16.38
N ASP A 117 7.46 23.55 15.41
CA ASP A 117 6.10 24.07 15.24
C ASP A 117 5.06 22.92 15.26
N PRO A 118 4.00 22.99 16.09
CA PRO A 118 2.94 21.98 16.12
C PRO A 118 2.25 21.73 14.78
N ALA A 119 2.40 22.61 13.79
CA ALA A 119 1.94 22.34 12.43
C ALA A 119 2.56 21.08 11.79
N TYR A 120 3.71 20.62 12.30
CA TYR A 120 4.32 19.36 11.87
C TYR A 120 3.80 18.12 12.61
N ASP A 121 2.95 18.27 13.62
CA ASP A 121 2.31 17.14 14.29
C ASP A 121 1.51 16.32 13.26
N ARG A 122 1.71 15.00 13.23
CA ARG A 122 1.12 14.14 12.21
C ARG A 122 0.66 12.81 12.78
N GLY A 123 -0.51 12.35 12.38
CA GLY A 123 -0.93 10.94 12.44
C GLY A 123 -1.30 10.47 11.03
N GLY A 124 -1.79 9.26 10.84
CA GLY A 124 -2.36 8.82 9.56
C GLY A 124 -1.34 8.51 8.47
N TYR A 125 -0.21 7.91 8.82
CA TYR A 125 0.85 7.49 7.88
C TYR A 125 1.48 6.16 8.34
N ILE A 126 2.15 5.46 7.42
CA ILE A 126 2.89 4.23 7.74
C ILE A 126 4.34 4.60 8.03
N HIS A 127 4.80 4.30 9.25
CA HIS A 127 6.20 4.33 9.67
C HIS A 127 6.33 3.69 11.07
N PRO A 128 7.30 2.82 11.31
CA PRO A 128 8.24 2.26 10.34
C PRO A 128 7.67 1.29 9.30
N VAL A 129 8.45 1.08 8.25
CA VAL A 129 8.51 -0.17 7.47
C VAL A 129 9.84 -0.85 7.78
N TRP A 130 9.83 -2.17 7.98
CA TRP A 130 11.02 -2.99 8.24
C TRP A 130 11.27 -4.00 7.11
N THR A 131 12.54 -4.35 6.90
CA THR A 131 12.94 -5.43 6.00
C THR A 131 12.76 -6.81 6.66
N PRO A 132 12.76 -7.93 5.90
CA PRO A 132 12.67 -9.28 6.48
C PRO A 132 13.77 -9.63 7.49
N SER A 133 14.94 -8.98 7.42
CA SER A 133 16.04 -9.08 8.39
C SER A 133 15.92 -8.10 9.56
N GLY A 134 14.89 -7.25 9.59
CA GLY A 134 14.55 -6.38 10.71
C GLY A 134 15.10 -4.95 10.61
N LYS A 135 15.69 -4.56 9.48
CA LYS A 135 16.28 -3.22 9.31
C LYS A 135 15.20 -2.17 9.07
N LEU A 136 15.43 -0.95 9.58
CA LEU A 136 14.50 0.19 9.43
C LEU A 136 14.63 0.81 8.03
N LEU A 137 13.60 0.64 7.19
CA LEU A 137 13.67 1.03 5.78
C LEU A 137 13.18 2.47 5.51
N THR A 138 12.23 2.96 6.30
CA THR A 138 11.66 4.31 6.15
C THR A 138 12.22 5.29 7.18
N ASN A 139 12.24 6.57 6.83
CA ASN A 139 12.52 7.66 7.77
C ASN A 139 11.24 8.43 8.13
N ASP A 140 11.28 9.22 9.21
CA ASP A 140 10.19 10.07 9.67
C ASP A 140 10.75 11.40 10.18
N PHE A 141 10.07 12.51 9.88
CA PHE A 141 10.49 13.86 10.28
C PHE A 141 11.96 14.20 9.99
N PRO A 142 12.50 13.99 8.77
CA PRO A 142 13.89 14.29 8.48
C PRO A 142 14.17 15.80 8.67
N PRO A 143 15.35 16.21 9.20
CA PRO A 143 15.59 17.59 9.62
C PRO A 143 15.37 18.67 8.55
N ASN A 144 15.72 18.35 7.29
CA ASN A 144 15.55 19.18 6.09
C ASN A 144 14.10 19.27 5.61
N HIS A 145 13.31 18.21 5.79
CA HIS A 145 11.93 18.11 5.30
C HIS A 145 11.02 17.47 6.35
N LYS A 146 10.79 18.16 7.46
CA LYS A 146 10.03 17.62 8.62
C LYS A 146 8.62 17.13 8.28
N HIS A 147 8.03 17.56 7.15
CA HIS A 147 6.72 17.11 6.68
C HIS A 147 6.77 15.80 5.86
N HIS A 148 7.94 15.18 5.70
CA HIS A 148 8.09 13.86 5.07
C HIS A 148 7.98 12.74 6.10
N HIS A 149 7.32 11.65 5.69
CA HIS A 149 7.02 10.48 6.53
C HIS A 149 7.37 9.18 5.79
N GLY A 150 7.23 8.01 6.41
CA GLY A 150 7.56 6.74 5.73
C GLY A 150 6.74 6.53 4.45
N ILE A 151 5.41 6.36 4.57
CA ILE A 151 4.46 6.34 3.45
C ILE A 151 3.24 7.20 3.83
N TRP A 152 2.91 8.19 3.01
CA TRP A 152 1.81 9.13 3.22
C TRP A 152 1.22 9.61 1.89
N PHE A 153 0.03 10.21 1.88
CA PHE A 153 -0.67 10.55 0.63
C PHE A 153 -1.30 11.95 0.61
N PRO A 154 -0.53 13.05 0.69
CA PRO A 154 -1.07 14.39 0.56
C PRO A 154 -1.02 14.92 -0.88
N TRP A 155 -1.76 16.00 -1.09
CA TRP A 155 -1.69 16.80 -2.31
C TRP A 155 -1.03 18.15 -2.03
N THR A 156 -0.31 18.67 -3.01
CA THR A 156 0.25 20.02 -2.99
C THR A 156 -0.28 20.79 -4.21
N ASN A 157 -0.09 22.10 -4.23
CA ASN A 157 -0.46 22.97 -5.34
C ASN A 157 -1.93 22.77 -5.77
N THR A 158 -2.85 22.84 -4.80
CA THR A 158 -4.28 22.64 -5.04
C THR A 158 -5.07 23.94 -4.91
N GLU A 159 -6.27 23.95 -5.48
CA GLU A 159 -7.26 25.00 -5.28
C GLU A 159 -8.56 24.39 -4.76
N PHE A 160 -9.10 24.96 -3.68
CA PHE A 160 -10.40 24.59 -3.12
C PHE A 160 -11.22 25.86 -2.92
N GLU A 161 -12.38 25.94 -3.58
CA GLU A 161 -13.28 27.12 -3.52
C GLU A 161 -12.56 28.45 -3.78
N GLY A 162 -11.68 28.46 -4.79
CA GLY A 162 -10.92 29.64 -5.21
C GLY A 162 -9.71 29.99 -4.32
N ARG A 163 -9.42 29.20 -3.28
CA ARG A 163 -8.26 29.39 -2.39
C ARG A 163 -7.15 28.41 -2.72
N HIS A 164 -5.91 28.87 -2.70
CA HIS A 164 -4.75 27.99 -2.76
C HIS A 164 -4.61 27.23 -1.44
N VAL A 165 -4.48 25.90 -1.51
CA VAL A 165 -4.29 25.06 -0.33
C VAL A 165 -3.18 24.04 -0.60
N ASP A 166 -2.25 23.90 0.34
CA ASP A 166 -1.18 22.91 0.32
C ASP A 166 -1.34 21.94 1.50
N PHE A 167 -1.75 20.70 1.20
CA PHE A 167 -1.89 19.63 2.20
C PHE A 167 -0.58 18.85 2.43
N TRP A 168 0.47 19.15 1.67
CA TRP A 168 1.76 18.47 1.74
C TRP A 168 2.72 19.20 2.68
N ASN A 169 2.86 20.52 2.50
CA ASN A 169 3.86 21.31 3.21
C ASN A 169 3.28 21.88 4.51
N SER A 170 3.21 21.05 5.56
CA SER A 170 2.50 21.39 6.82
C SER A 170 2.98 22.69 7.47
N GLY A 171 4.25 23.08 7.28
CA GLY A 171 4.79 24.35 7.78
C GLY A 171 4.13 25.61 7.19
N LYS A 172 3.43 25.50 6.05
CA LYS A 172 2.64 26.61 5.48
C LYS A 172 1.32 26.85 6.22
N LYS A 173 0.85 25.87 7.01
CA LYS A 173 -0.41 25.95 7.76
C LYS A 173 -1.65 26.22 6.88
N GLU A 174 -1.61 25.80 5.62
CA GLU A 174 -2.70 25.96 4.65
C GLU A 174 -3.63 24.74 4.66
N GLY A 175 -3.08 23.53 4.58
CA GLY A 175 -3.83 22.29 4.64
C GLY A 175 -3.41 21.42 5.83
N ARG A 176 -4.35 20.62 6.35
CA ARG A 176 -4.08 19.58 7.35
C ARG A 176 -4.77 18.28 6.98
N ILE A 177 -4.10 17.16 7.23
CA ILE A 177 -4.69 15.82 7.15
C ILE A 177 -4.76 15.23 8.54
N GLU A 178 -5.94 14.81 8.96
CA GLU A 178 -6.18 14.19 10.27
C GLU A 178 -6.80 12.80 10.13
N VAL A 179 -6.53 11.92 11.09
CA VAL A 179 -7.21 10.63 11.21
C VAL A 179 -8.56 10.88 11.87
N VAL A 180 -9.63 10.47 11.19
CA VAL A 180 -11.01 10.61 11.69
C VAL A 180 -11.38 9.38 12.52
N LYS A 181 -11.16 8.19 11.97
CA LYS A 181 -11.60 6.94 12.61
C LYS A 181 -10.90 5.72 12.03
N LEU A 182 -10.48 4.81 12.91
CA LEU A 182 -10.15 3.44 12.54
C LEU A 182 -11.45 2.62 12.44
N ASP A 183 -11.84 2.23 11.23
CA ASP A 183 -13.07 1.47 10.99
C ASP A 183 -12.93 0.00 11.37
N GLY A 184 -11.73 -0.57 11.23
CA GLY A 184 -11.45 -1.94 11.63
C GLY A 184 -9.99 -2.32 11.40
N PHE A 185 -9.55 -3.38 12.08
CA PHE A 185 -8.22 -3.97 11.92
C PHE A 185 -8.21 -5.42 12.40
N GLY A 186 -7.26 -6.22 11.94
CA GLY A 186 -7.10 -7.58 12.42
C GLY A 186 -5.91 -8.31 11.80
N GLY A 187 -5.50 -9.39 12.44
CA GLY A 187 -4.58 -10.39 11.90
C GLY A 187 -5.34 -11.55 11.25
N GLY A 188 -4.60 -12.48 10.65
CA GLY A 188 -5.19 -13.68 10.07
C GLY A 188 -4.18 -14.59 9.37
N PRO A 189 -4.60 -15.81 9.00
CA PRO A 189 -3.72 -16.83 8.44
C PRO A 189 -3.24 -16.53 7.02
N VAL A 190 -3.87 -15.59 6.30
CA VAL A 190 -3.51 -15.19 4.93
C VAL A 190 -3.05 -13.74 4.89
N PHE A 191 -3.72 -12.85 5.62
CA PHE A 191 -3.37 -11.45 5.68
C PHE A 191 -3.75 -10.80 7.02
N GLY A 192 -3.01 -9.77 7.41
CA GLY A 192 -3.45 -8.76 8.36
C GLY A 192 -4.03 -7.58 7.60
N TRP A 193 -4.89 -6.79 8.22
CA TRP A 193 -5.57 -5.67 7.57
C TRP A 193 -5.90 -4.53 8.51
N PHE A 194 -6.14 -3.36 7.93
CA PHE A 194 -6.87 -2.27 8.57
C PHE A 194 -7.63 -1.41 7.55
N SER A 195 -8.70 -0.77 8.03
CA SER A 195 -9.47 0.24 7.30
C SER A 195 -9.55 1.51 8.15
N VAL A 196 -9.21 2.66 7.59
CA VAL A 196 -9.11 3.92 8.32
C VAL A 196 -9.59 5.10 7.47
N ARG A 197 -10.23 6.06 8.11
CA ARG A 197 -10.68 7.31 7.50
C ARG A 197 -9.79 8.47 7.89
N HIS A 198 -9.46 9.29 6.90
CA HIS A 198 -8.78 10.56 7.07
C HIS A 198 -9.61 11.69 6.50
N ARG A 199 -9.29 12.92 6.92
CA ARG A 199 -9.91 14.14 6.40
C ARG A 199 -8.87 15.18 6.07
N PHE A 200 -9.04 15.81 4.92
CA PHE A 200 -8.24 16.92 4.42
C PHE A 200 -8.99 18.21 4.73
N LEU A 201 -8.37 19.09 5.52
CA LEU A 201 -8.93 20.35 5.96
C LEU A 201 -8.19 21.52 5.32
N ASP A 202 -8.92 22.39 4.64
CA ASP A 202 -8.48 23.73 4.27
C ASP A 202 -8.53 24.64 5.50
N LEU A 203 -7.36 25.05 5.99
CA LEU A 203 -7.21 25.93 7.14
C LEU A 203 -7.29 27.42 6.79
N THR A 204 -7.35 27.75 5.50
CA THR A 204 -7.36 29.13 4.99
C THR A 204 -8.76 29.72 4.86
N ALA A 205 -9.81 28.90 5.02
CA ALA A 205 -11.19 29.33 4.92
C ALA A 205 -11.54 30.37 6.01
N PRO A 206 -12.26 31.46 5.67
CA PRO A 206 -12.51 32.57 6.59
C PRO A 206 -13.37 32.20 7.81
N GLY A 207 -14.18 31.13 7.70
CA GLY A 207 -15.00 30.60 8.78
C GLY A 207 -14.30 29.57 9.68
N GLY A 208 -12.98 29.38 9.51
CA GLY A 208 -12.23 28.31 10.15
C GLY A 208 -12.07 27.08 9.27
N ALA A 209 -11.38 26.06 9.81
CA ALA A 209 -10.99 24.87 9.06
C ALA A 209 -12.19 24.20 8.36
N LYS A 210 -12.07 24.00 7.04
CA LYS A 210 -13.14 23.48 6.19
C LYS A 210 -12.74 22.13 5.55
N PRO A 211 -13.55 21.07 5.66
CA PRO A 211 -13.30 19.81 4.97
C PRO A 211 -13.31 19.96 3.45
N ALA A 212 -12.24 19.50 2.80
CA ALA A 212 -12.10 19.44 1.34
C ALA A 212 -12.30 18.01 0.83
N LEU A 213 -11.60 17.04 1.42
CA LEU A 213 -11.70 15.62 1.08
C LEU A 213 -11.87 14.73 2.31
N ASP A 214 -12.62 13.65 2.15
CA ASP A 214 -12.58 12.47 3.00
C ASP A 214 -11.84 11.36 2.25
N GLU A 215 -10.95 10.66 2.95
CA GLU A 215 -10.16 9.56 2.42
C GLU A 215 -10.42 8.29 3.23
N THR A 216 -10.51 7.15 2.56
CA THR A 216 -10.47 5.83 3.21
C THR A 216 -9.28 5.05 2.68
N TRP A 217 -8.41 4.61 3.58
CA TRP A 217 -7.38 3.62 3.27
C TRP A 217 -7.86 2.23 3.67
N LYS A 218 -7.66 1.27 2.78
CA LYS A 218 -7.72 -0.16 3.08
C LYS A 218 -6.35 -0.75 2.83
N VAL A 219 -5.78 -1.36 3.86
CA VAL A 219 -4.43 -1.95 3.80
C VAL A 219 -4.51 -3.43 4.10
N LYS A 220 -3.77 -4.23 3.33
CA LYS A 220 -3.60 -5.67 3.57
C LYS A 220 -2.12 -6.01 3.59
N VAL A 221 -1.67 -6.69 4.63
CA VAL A 221 -0.31 -7.21 4.80
C VAL A 221 -0.41 -8.73 4.61
N TYR A 222 0.28 -9.30 3.63
CA TYR A 222 0.15 -10.72 3.31
C TYR A 222 1.12 -11.59 4.11
N ALA A 223 0.69 -12.80 4.47
CA ALA A 223 1.45 -13.79 5.21
C ALA A 223 2.55 -14.46 4.35
N ILE A 224 3.45 -13.65 3.80
CA ILE A 224 4.64 -14.05 3.02
C ILE A 224 5.88 -13.64 3.86
N GLY A 225 6.87 -14.52 3.98
CA GLY A 225 7.89 -14.42 5.04
C GLY A 225 9.35 -14.30 4.58
N ASP A 226 9.65 -14.62 3.33
CA ASP A 226 10.95 -14.45 2.67
C ASP A 226 11.15 -13.00 2.21
N HIS A 227 10.06 -12.35 1.80
CA HIS A 227 9.90 -10.93 1.56
C HIS A 227 8.60 -10.46 2.19
N PHE A 228 8.40 -9.15 2.32
CA PHE A 228 7.11 -8.62 2.77
C PHE A 228 6.36 -7.99 1.61
N LEU A 229 5.05 -8.28 1.57
CA LEU A 229 4.14 -7.77 0.57
C LEU A 229 2.93 -7.15 1.27
N PHE A 230 2.60 -5.92 0.91
CA PHE A 230 1.36 -5.28 1.39
C PHE A 230 0.76 -4.36 0.34
N ASP A 231 -0.57 -4.24 0.37
CA ASP A 231 -1.35 -3.40 -0.52
C ASP A 231 -1.93 -2.20 0.24
N LEU A 232 -2.02 -1.06 -0.43
CA LEU A 232 -2.72 0.14 0.02
C LEU A 232 -3.67 0.60 -1.09
N ASP A 233 -4.96 0.51 -0.80
CA ASP A 233 -6.02 1.11 -1.59
C ASP A 233 -6.50 2.40 -0.89
N SER A 234 -6.33 3.54 -1.53
CA SER A 234 -6.89 4.82 -1.11
C SER A 234 -8.10 5.17 -1.98
N THR A 235 -9.20 5.57 -1.35
CA THR A 235 -10.35 6.19 -2.00
C THR A 235 -10.58 7.56 -1.41
N GLN A 236 -10.41 8.60 -2.22
CA GLN A 236 -10.65 10.00 -1.84
C GLN A 236 -11.93 10.50 -2.50
N LYS A 237 -12.71 11.26 -1.74
CA LYS A 237 -13.99 11.87 -2.16
C LYS A 237 -14.06 13.30 -1.64
N CYS A 238 -14.73 14.18 -2.36
CA CYS A 238 -15.07 15.50 -1.82
C CYS A 238 -15.91 15.36 -0.55
N SER A 239 -15.60 16.13 0.49
CA SER A 239 -16.40 16.19 1.73
C SER A 239 -17.70 16.99 1.56
N GLY A 240 -17.90 17.62 0.40
CA GLY A 240 -19.10 18.38 0.05
C GLY A 240 -19.17 18.62 -1.46
N GLU A 241 -19.90 19.67 -1.86
CA GLU A 241 -20.24 19.97 -3.27
C GLU A 241 -19.14 20.71 -4.05
N SER A 242 -17.99 20.99 -3.43
CA SER A 242 -16.91 21.74 -4.07
C SER A 242 -15.80 20.77 -4.52
N PRO A 243 -15.34 20.84 -5.78
CA PRO A 243 -14.22 20.03 -6.23
C PRO A 243 -12.91 20.48 -5.58
N LEU A 244 -11.98 19.55 -5.37
CA LEU A 244 -10.58 19.89 -5.16
C LEU A 244 -9.86 19.89 -6.50
N LYS A 245 -9.36 21.04 -6.95
CA LYS A 245 -8.56 21.14 -8.17
C LYS A 245 -7.09 20.90 -7.85
N LEU A 246 -6.43 20.09 -8.66
CA LEU A 246 -5.00 19.80 -8.58
C LEU A 246 -4.33 20.36 -9.83
N ASN A 247 -3.51 21.38 -9.63
CA ASN A 247 -2.79 22.02 -10.73
C ASN A 247 -1.61 21.16 -11.16
N LYS A 248 -1.21 21.27 -12.42
CA LYS A 248 -0.02 20.63 -12.96
C LYS A 248 1.19 20.99 -12.11
N TYR A 249 1.81 19.99 -11.51
CA TYR A 249 2.93 20.19 -10.60
C TYR A 249 3.86 18.99 -10.55
N ARG A 250 5.08 19.21 -10.06
CA ARG A 250 6.18 18.22 -10.04
C ARG A 250 6.01 17.09 -9.02
N TYR A 251 5.14 17.21 -8.03
CA TYR A 251 4.83 16.16 -7.04
C TYR A 251 3.43 16.36 -6.45
N GLY A 252 2.91 15.33 -5.80
CA GLY A 252 1.58 15.29 -5.19
C GLY A 252 1.00 13.88 -5.37
N GLY A 253 0.55 13.26 -4.29
CA GLY A 253 0.01 11.90 -4.29
C GLY A 253 0.71 10.98 -3.28
N LEU A 254 0.80 9.68 -3.58
CA LEU A 254 1.47 8.71 -2.70
C LEU A 254 2.97 9.02 -2.58
N GLY A 255 3.42 9.46 -1.41
CA GLY A 255 4.81 9.74 -1.06
C GLY A 255 5.48 8.60 -0.29
N PHE A 256 6.79 8.48 -0.47
CA PHE A 256 7.68 7.59 0.28
C PHE A 256 8.97 8.31 0.69
N ARG A 257 9.40 8.13 1.94
CA ARG A 257 10.70 8.58 2.46
C ARG A 257 11.48 7.39 3.00
N GLY A 258 12.56 7.05 2.30
CA GLY A 258 13.51 6.02 2.71
C GLY A 258 14.40 6.47 3.88
N SER A 259 15.15 5.51 4.43
CA SER A 259 16.00 5.67 5.60
C SER A 259 16.98 6.84 5.50
N HIS A 260 17.33 7.42 6.64
CA HIS A 260 18.37 8.45 6.75
C HIS A 260 19.75 7.96 6.28
N GLU A 261 20.02 6.65 6.30
CA GLU A 261 21.27 6.06 5.78
C GLU A 261 21.40 6.23 4.25
N TRP A 262 20.28 6.45 3.56
CA TRP A 262 20.20 6.64 2.12
C TRP A 262 20.29 8.11 1.69
N GLU A 263 20.55 9.04 2.61
CA GLU A 263 20.75 10.46 2.27
C GLU A 263 21.95 10.67 1.34
N GLY A 264 21.90 11.75 0.56
CA GLY A 264 22.93 12.07 -0.42
C GLY A 264 23.01 11.00 -1.52
N PRO A 265 24.21 10.48 -1.85
CA PRO A 265 24.40 9.54 -2.96
C PRO A 265 23.98 8.09 -2.64
N ASN A 266 23.51 7.81 -1.43
CA ASN A 266 23.32 6.42 -0.95
C ASN A 266 21.95 5.81 -1.29
N ALA A 267 21.00 6.60 -1.79
CA ALA A 267 19.74 6.10 -2.35
C ALA A 267 19.85 5.87 -3.85
N PHE A 268 19.50 4.66 -4.26
CA PHE A 268 19.44 4.22 -5.65
C PHE A 268 18.00 3.96 -6.05
N TYR A 269 17.75 4.06 -7.36
CA TYR A 269 16.44 3.91 -7.96
C TYR A 269 16.56 3.08 -9.22
N LEU A 270 15.59 2.21 -9.44
CA LEU A 270 15.42 1.48 -10.69
C LEU A 270 13.93 1.43 -11.02
N THR A 271 13.57 1.71 -12.26
CA THR A 271 12.17 1.73 -12.71
C THR A 271 11.91 0.60 -13.71
N SER A 272 10.64 0.28 -13.94
CA SER A 272 10.24 -0.69 -14.98
C SER A 272 10.74 -0.37 -16.39
N GLU A 273 11.12 0.88 -16.63
CA GLU A 273 11.66 1.36 -17.91
C GLU A 273 13.19 1.38 -17.94
N GLY A 274 13.86 0.77 -16.94
CA GLY A 274 15.32 0.75 -16.83
C GLY A 274 15.94 2.08 -16.40
N LYS A 275 15.12 3.08 -16.05
CA LYS A 275 15.60 4.41 -15.62
C LYS A 275 16.02 4.41 -14.16
N THR A 276 16.92 5.34 -13.84
CA THR A 276 17.56 5.49 -12.54
C THR A 276 17.24 6.85 -11.90
N ARG A 277 17.90 7.20 -10.80
CA ARG A 277 17.82 8.54 -10.20
C ARG A 277 18.14 9.67 -11.19
N LYS A 278 19.05 9.43 -12.13
CA LYS A 278 19.54 10.43 -13.09
C LYS A 278 18.48 10.86 -14.10
N ASP A 279 17.64 9.94 -14.53
CA ASP A 279 16.80 10.07 -15.73
C ASP A 279 15.35 9.59 -15.55
N GLY A 280 14.98 9.06 -14.38
CA GLY A 280 13.63 8.57 -14.08
C GLY A 280 12.64 9.64 -13.62
N HIS A 281 13.10 10.82 -13.21
CA HIS A 281 12.20 11.91 -12.81
C HIS A 281 11.34 12.40 -13.98
N HIS A 282 10.05 12.66 -13.74
CA HIS A 282 9.06 13.07 -14.76
C HIS A 282 8.72 12.00 -15.81
N THR A 283 9.05 10.74 -15.52
CA THR A 283 8.73 9.61 -16.40
C THR A 283 7.69 8.73 -15.74
N ALA A 284 6.92 8.01 -16.54
CA ALA A 284 5.96 7.02 -16.06
C ALA A 284 6.62 5.64 -15.98
N ALA A 285 6.29 4.88 -14.94
CA ALA A 285 6.71 3.48 -14.81
C ALA A 285 5.66 2.67 -14.04
N ARG A 286 5.65 1.35 -14.29
CA ARG A 286 4.76 0.38 -13.62
C ARG A 286 5.14 0.18 -12.16
N TRP A 287 6.43 0.24 -11.87
CA TRP A 287 7.01 0.15 -10.54
C TRP A 287 8.29 0.98 -10.46
N CYS A 288 8.67 1.36 -9.24
CA CYS A 288 9.96 1.94 -8.92
C CYS A 288 10.53 1.28 -7.67
N GLU A 289 11.75 0.77 -7.77
CA GLU A 289 12.61 0.41 -6.64
C GLU A 289 13.23 1.65 -6.03
N ILE A 290 13.27 1.69 -4.71
CA ILE A 290 14.15 2.57 -3.93
C ILE A 290 14.94 1.69 -2.97
N TYR A 291 16.26 1.75 -3.06
CA TYR A 291 17.13 0.84 -2.30
C TYR A 291 18.46 1.51 -1.93
N GLY A 292 19.17 0.88 -1.00
CA GLY A 292 20.49 1.29 -0.54
C GLY A 292 20.97 0.41 0.59
N LYS A 293 22.12 0.75 1.18
CA LYS A 293 22.62 0.02 2.34
C LYS A 293 21.90 0.47 3.61
N LEU A 294 21.45 -0.49 4.40
CA LEU A 294 20.97 -0.33 5.77
C LEU A 294 21.86 -1.20 6.66
N GLU A 295 22.50 -0.61 7.66
CA GLU A 295 23.44 -1.31 8.54
C GLU A 295 24.50 -2.10 7.74
N GLY A 296 24.97 -1.51 6.63
CA GLY A 296 25.99 -2.08 5.74
C GLY A 296 25.51 -3.09 4.70
N ALA A 297 24.26 -3.58 4.76
CA ALA A 297 23.70 -4.55 3.81
C ALA A 297 22.63 -3.93 2.90
N SER A 298 22.58 -4.35 1.63
CA SER A 298 21.57 -3.86 0.68
C SER A 298 20.17 -4.32 1.09
N ALA A 299 19.19 -3.43 0.93
CA ALA A 299 17.77 -3.69 1.08
C ALA A 299 16.97 -2.62 0.33
N GLY A 300 15.71 -2.94 0.01
CA GLY A 300 14.92 -2.07 -0.85
C GLY A 300 13.42 -2.24 -0.69
N ILE A 301 12.71 -1.31 -1.31
CA ILE A 301 11.26 -1.36 -1.48
C ILE A 301 10.91 -1.03 -2.93
N SER A 302 10.05 -1.87 -3.51
CA SER A 302 9.42 -1.65 -4.79
C SER A 302 8.00 -1.15 -4.57
N ILE A 303 7.65 -0.04 -5.19
CA ILE A 303 6.29 0.52 -5.15
C ILE A 303 5.65 0.32 -6.52
N LEU A 304 4.61 -0.51 -6.57
CA LEU A 304 3.95 -0.98 -7.79
C LEU A 304 2.65 -0.19 -8.00
N CYS A 305 2.53 0.47 -9.15
CA CYS A 305 1.33 1.21 -9.55
C CYS A 305 0.34 0.27 -10.28
N HIS A 306 -0.87 0.13 -9.75
CA HIS A 306 -1.89 -0.71 -10.36
C HIS A 306 -2.38 -0.10 -11.70
N PRO A 307 -2.61 -0.90 -12.76
CA PRO A 307 -3.04 -0.40 -14.08
C PRO A 307 -4.41 0.30 -14.10
N LYS A 308 -5.23 0.09 -13.07
CA LYS A 308 -6.53 0.79 -12.90
C LYS A 308 -6.43 2.16 -12.21
N ASN A 309 -5.23 2.60 -11.83
CA ASN A 309 -5.08 3.94 -11.27
C ASN A 309 -5.31 5.00 -12.35
N PHE A 310 -5.83 6.16 -11.94
CA PHE A 310 -5.94 7.30 -12.85
C PHE A 310 -4.56 7.66 -13.41
N ARG A 311 -4.46 7.74 -14.75
CA ARG A 311 -3.21 7.98 -15.49
C ARG A 311 -2.13 6.92 -15.23
N ALA A 312 -2.49 5.65 -15.07
CA ALA A 312 -1.52 4.56 -14.96
C ALA A 312 -0.85 4.25 -16.32
N PRO A 313 0.44 3.86 -16.34
CA PRO A 313 1.42 4.06 -15.25
C PRO A 313 1.59 5.56 -14.96
N GLN A 314 1.67 5.92 -13.68
CA GLN A 314 1.71 7.31 -13.25
C GLN A 314 3.14 7.86 -13.36
N ASN A 315 3.26 9.14 -13.68
CA ASN A 315 4.53 9.83 -13.63
C ASN A 315 5.12 9.83 -12.23
N MET A 316 6.44 9.86 -12.12
CA MET A 316 7.15 9.77 -10.85
C MET A 316 7.92 11.04 -10.51
N ARG A 317 7.90 11.40 -9.23
CA ARG A 317 8.90 12.26 -8.61
C ARG A 317 9.99 11.38 -8.00
N ILE A 318 11.17 11.41 -8.60
CA ILE A 318 12.40 10.86 -8.02
C ILE A 318 13.27 12.05 -7.60
N HIS A 319 13.63 12.13 -6.32
CA HIS A 319 14.43 13.25 -5.82
C HIS A 319 15.90 13.11 -6.23
N PRO A 320 16.58 14.21 -6.64
CA PRO A 320 17.97 14.14 -7.09
C PRO A 320 18.98 13.82 -5.98
N SER A 321 18.66 14.13 -4.71
CA SER A 321 19.63 14.08 -3.60
C SER A 321 19.10 13.48 -2.29
N GLU A 322 17.83 13.10 -2.24
CA GLU A 322 17.20 12.63 -0.99
C GLU A 322 16.47 11.31 -1.27
N PRO A 323 16.30 10.42 -0.28
CA PRO A 323 15.60 9.15 -0.46
C PRO A 323 14.08 9.39 -0.49
N PHE A 324 13.61 10.18 -1.45
CA PHE A 324 12.22 10.57 -1.62
C PHE A 324 11.67 10.12 -2.97
N PHE A 325 10.46 9.58 -2.95
CA PHE A 325 9.72 9.13 -4.12
C PHE A 325 8.24 9.55 -4.02
N ASN A 326 7.61 9.83 -5.16
CA ASN A 326 6.16 9.95 -5.25
C ASN A 326 5.64 9.48 -6.62
N PHE A 327 4.54 8.72 -6.63
CA PHE A 327 3.69 8.62 -7.82
C PHE A 327 2.83 9.88 -7.94
N ALA A 328 3.13 10.68 -8.95
CA ALA A 328 2.72 12.08 -9.11
C ALA A 328 1.82 12.28 -10.35
N PRO A 329 0.55 11.81 -10.33
CA PRO A 329 -0.34 11.91 -11.50
C PRO A 329 -0.58 13.35 -11.97
N CYS A 330 -0.42 14.36 -11.08
CA CYS A 330 -0.53 15.78 -11.41
C CYS A 330 0.54 16.28 -12.41
N GLN A 331 1.65 15.56 -12.61
CA GLN A 331 2.66 15.97 -13.59
C GLN A 331 2.13 15.94 -15.04
N ASN A 332 1.10 15.12 -15.29
CA ASN A 332 0.49 14.95 -16.61
C ASN A 332 -0.65 15.93 -16.89
N GLY A 333 -0.67 17.07 -16.18
CA GLY A 333 -1.63 18.15 -16.37
C GLY A 333 -2.59 18.29 -15.21
N ASP A 334 -3.38 19.37 -15.25
CA ASP A 334 -4.40 19.66 -14.26
C ASP A 334 -5.44 18.52 -14.20
N PHE A 335 -6.03 18.32 -13.04
CA PHE A 335 -7.22 17.48 -12.86
C PHE A 335 -7.96 17.88 -11.58
N SER A 336 -9.14 17.33 -11.36
CA SER A 336 -9.92 17.55 -10.13
C SER A 336 -10.38 16.22 -9.53
N ILE A 337 -10.60 16.25 -8.22
CA ILE A 337 -11.49 15.30 -7.55
C ILE A 337 -12.83 16.01 -7.48
N ASP A 338 -13.83 15.47 -8.17
CA ASP A 338 -15.15 16.09 -8.31
C ASP A 338 -16.16 15.50 -7.30
N PRO A 339 -17.16 16.27 -6.85
CA PRO A 339 -18.28 15.75 -6.09
C PRO A 339 -18.95 14.57 -6.78
N GLY A 340 -19.30 13.54 -6.00
CA GLY A 340 -19.93 12.32 -6.50
C GLY A 340 -19.01 11.37 -7.28
N LYS A 341 -17.71 11.68 -7.44
CA LYS A 341 -16.73 10.80 -8.09
C LYS A 341 -15.61 10.40 -7.14
N ASP A 342 -15.41 9.09 -7.02
CA ASP A 342 -14.31 8.55 -6.23
C ASP A 342 -12.98 8.67 -6.99
N TYR A 343 -11.97 9.25 -6.36
CA TYR A 343 -10.59 9.14 -6.79
C TYR A 343 -9.95 7.93 -6.11
N VAL A 344 -9.70 6.86 -6.88
CA VAL A 344 -9.15 5.61 -6.33
C VAL A 344 -7.72 5.39 -6.79
N SER A 345 -6.83 5.17 -5.83
CA SER A 345 -5.42 4.85 -6.06
C SER A 345 -5.04 3.57 -5.33
N ARG A 346 -4.33 2.68 -6.01
CA ARG A 346 -4.01 1.33 -5.54
C ARG A 346 -2.54 1.05 -5.74
N TYR A 347 -1.84 0.68 -4.68
CA TYR A 347 -0.41 0.43 -4.71
C TYR A 347 -0.07 -0.84 -3.95
N ARG A 348 0.88 -1.60 -4.48
CA ARG A 348 1.48 -2.75 -3.80
C ARG A 348 2.92 -2.42 -3.47
N PHE A 349 3.36 -2.85 -2.30
CA PHE A 349 4.69 -2.62 -1.79
C PHE A 349 5.37 -3.97 -1.59
N TYR A 350 6.53 -4.14 -2.23
CA TYR A 350 7.41 -5.29 -2.09
C TYR A 350 8.65 -4.86 -1.32
N VAL A 351 8.85 -5.40 -0.12
CA VAL A 351 10.00 -5.08 0.73
C VAL A 351 10.90 -6.29 0.85
N HIS A 352 12.19 -6.08 0.61
CA HIS A 352 13.16 -7.16 0.54
C HIS A 352 14.49 -6.79 1.19
N ASP A 353 15.24 -7.81 1.57
CA ASP A 353 16.68 -7.71 1.79
C ASP A 353 17.44 -8.03 0.49
N GLY A 354 18.69 -7.62 0.40
CA GLY A 354 19.54 -7.85 -0.77
C GLY A 354 19.35 -6.82 -1.87
N GLU A 355 20.14 -6.98 -2.94
CA GLU A 355 20.04 -6.14 -4.13
C GLU A 355 18.71 -6.34 -4.86
N PRO A 356 18.15 -5.31 -5.50
CA PRO A 356 16.93 -5.45 -6.28
C PRO A 356 17.15 -6.34 -7.51
N ASP A 357 16.13 -7.11 -7.87
CA ASP A 357 16.05 -7.85 -9.14
C ASP A 357 14.83 -7.37 -9.92
N ALA A 358 15.07 -6.65 -11.01
CA ALA A 358 14.01 -6.11 -11.87
C ALA A 358 13.01 -7.18 -12.35
N LYS A 359 13.46 -8.43 -12.55
CA LYS A 359 12.58 -9.52 -12.98
C LYS A 359 11.59 -9.90 -11.89
N VAL A 360 12.00 -9.82 -10.62
CA VAL A 360 11.11 -10.05 -9.47
C VAL A 360 10.04 -8.95 -9.43
N SER A 361 10.44 -7.69 -9.56
CA SER A 361 9.52 -6.53 -9.53
C SER A 361 8.55 -6.54 -10.72
N ASP A 362 9.01 -6.92 -11.92
CA ASP A 362 8.15 -7.14 -13.09
C ASP A 362 7.16 -8.28 -12.87
N GLY A 363 7.60 -9.42 -12.32
CA GLY A 363 6.74 -10.55 -11.98
C GLY A 363 5.66 -10.16 -10.97
N LEU A 364 6.04 -9.52 -9.86
CA LEU A 364 5.12 -9.05 -8.83
C LEU A 364 4.12 -8.01 -9.37
N TRP A 365 4.55 -7.15 -10.30
CA TRP A 365 3.64 -6.23 -10.97
C TRP A 365 2.67 -6.96 -11.90
N ALA A 366 3.11 -7.95 -12.66
CA ALA A 366 2.23 -8.76 -13.50
C ALA A 366 1.17 -9.48 -12.66
N ASP A 367 1.58 -10.07 -11.53
CA ASP A 367 0.71 -10.75 -10.57
C ASP A 367 -0.34 -9.80 -9.97
N TYR A 368 0.06 -8.54 -9.75
CA TYR A 368 -0.81 -7.50 -9.21
C TYR A 368 -1.76 -6.92 -10.27
N ALA A 369 -1.26 -6.70 -11.50
CA ALA A 369 -1.99 -6.11 -12.61
C ALA A 369 -3.07 -7.06 -13.18
N SER A 370 -2.78 -8.36 -13.17
CA SER A 370 -3.65 -9.42 -13.68
C SER A 370 -3.58 -10.65 -12.79
N VAL A 371 -4.36 -10.65 -11.71
CA VAL A 371 -4.45 -11.81 -10.82
C VAL A 371 -4.77 -13.10 -11.60
N PRO A 372 -4.18 -14.25 -11.22
CA PRO A 372 -4.43 -15.54 -11.87
C PRO A 372 -5.92 -15.82 -12.08
N LYS A 373 -6.29 -16.31 -13.27
CA LYS A 373 -7.69 -16.59 -13.59
C LYS A 373 -8.22 -17.71 -12.69
N ILE A 374 -9.31 -17.44 -11.98
CA ILE A 374 -10.00 -18.42 -11.15
C ILE A 374 -11.29 -18.82 -11.86
N GLU A 375 -11.46 -20.11 -12.09
CA GLU A 375 -12.67 -20.67 -12.68
C GLU A 375 -13.31 -21.61 -11.67
N LEU A 376 -14.62 -21.43 -11.46
CA LEU A 376 -15.41 -22.36 -10.67
C LEU A 376 -15.74 -23.57 -11.55
N ARG A 377 -15.30 -24.76 -11.11
CA ARG A 377 -15.76 -26.02 -11.67
C ARG A 377 -16.85 -26.55 -10.74
N LYS A 378 -18.02 -26.85 -11.31
CA LYS A 378 -19.02 -27.64 -10.61
C LYS A 378 -18.58 -29.10 -10.78
N ASP A 379 -18.20 -29.72 -9.67
CA ASP A 379 -18.13 -31.18 -9.59
C ASP A 379 -19.56 -31.74 -9.56
#